data_AF-A0A1X7MNM6-F1
#
_entry.id   AF-A0A1X7MNM6-F1
#
_cell.length_a   1.000
_cell.length_b   1.000
_cell.length_c   1.000
_cell.angle_alpha   90.00
_cell.angle_beta   90.00
_cell.angle_gamma   90.00
#
_symmetry.space_group_name_H-M   'P 1'
#
loop_
_entity.id
_entity.type
_entity.pdbx_description
1 polymer ?
#
loop_
_entity_poly.entity_id
_entity_poly.type
_entity_poly.pdbx_seq_one_letter_code
_entity_poly.pdbx_strand_id
1 'polypeptide(L)'
;MHHHTDPAMKACIEECLRCYSVCLSTAMNHCLEMGGEHVEKKHFTLMMACAEICRTSAHFMLVDSPHHKHTCAECAEICTQCAEDCERLGNMEECVAACRSCAQSCRSMAH
;
A
#
# COMPACT_ATOMS: atom_id res chain seq x y z
N MET A 1 -14.89 24.08 -12.92
CA MET A 1 -14.23 23.05 -13.76
C MET A 1 -14.34 21.74 -13.02
N HIS A 2 -15.16 20.81 -13.51
CA HIS A 2 -15.17 19.44 -12.99
C HIS A 2 -13.94 18.75 -13.55
N HIS A 3 -12.86 18.68 -12.77
CA HIS A 3 -11.73 17.82 -13.10
C HIS A 3 -12.25 16.38 -13.13
N HIS A 4 -12.43 15.81 -14.32
CA HIS A 4 -12.58 14.38 -14.46
C HIS A 4 -11.21 13.77 -14.19
N THR A 5 -11.00 13.34 -12.95
CA THR A 5 -9.89 12.44 -12.60
C THR A 5 -9.96 11.24 -13.54
N ASP A 6 -8.84 10.96 -14.24
CA ASP A 6 -8.70 9.80 -15.11
C ASP A 6 -9.19 8.53 -14.38
N PRO A 7 -10.06 7.69 -14.98
CA PRO A 7 -10.54 6.47 -14.36
C PRO A 7 -9.42 5.56 -13.82
N ALA A 8 -8.25 5.51 -14.49
CA ALA A 8 -7.11 4.73 -14.00
C ALA A 8 -6.49 5.34 -12.74
N MET A 9 -6.33 6.66 -12.69
CA MET A 9 -5.88 7.37 -11.49
C MET A 9 -6.86 7.18 -10.33
N LYS A 10 -8.17 7.27 -10.60
CA LYS A 10 -9.20 7.02 -9.57
C LYS A 10 -9.10 5.60 -9.01
N ALA A 11 -8.96 4.59 -9.87
CA ALA A 11 -8.76 3.21 -9.45
C ALA A 11 -7.48 3.06 -8.60
N CYS A 12 -6.40 3.72 -8.98
CA CYS A 12 -5.16 3.68 -8.21
C CYS A 12 -5.29 4.33 -6.82
N ILE A 13 -6.04 5.44 -6.72
CA ILE A 13 -6.35 6.07 -5.44
C ILE A 13 -7.11 5.08 -4.54
N GLU A 14 -8.13 4.40 -5.08
CA GLU A 14 -8.92 3.42 -4.35
C GLU A 14 -8.08 2.22 -3.89
N GLU A 15 -7.20 1.69 -4.74
CA GLU A 15 -6.27 0.60 -4.37
C GLU A 15 -5.27 1.03 -3.29
N CYS A 16 -4.71 2.24 -3.40
CA CYS A 16 -3.82 2.79 -2.37
C CYS A 16 -4.53 2.95 -1.02
N LEU A 17 -5.73 3.53 -1.00
CA LEU A 17 -6.48 3.72 0.24
C LEU A 17 -6.91 2.39 0.88
N ARG A 18 -7.29 1.41 0.04
CA ARG A 18 -7.59 0.05 0.49
C ARG A 18 -6.37 -0.62 1.09
N CYS A 19 -5.22 -0.58 0.39
CA CYS A 19 -3.97 -1.15 0.90
C CYS A 19 -3.51 -0.49 2.20
N TYR A 20 -3.59 0.84 2.29
CA TYR A 20 -3.34 1.56 3.55
C TYR A 20 -4.20 1.03 4.70
N SER A 21 -5.52 0.93 4.50
CA SER A 21 -6.45 0.47 5.53
C SER A 21 -6.16 -0.97 5.95
N VAL A 22 -5.90 -1.86 4.99
CA VAL A 22 -5.61 -3.28 5.26
C VAL A 22 -4.28 -3.42 5.99
N CYS A 23 -3.19 -2.85 5.48
CA CYS A 23 -1.87 -2.94 6.12
C CYS A 23 -1.90 -2.40 7.55
N LEU A 24 -2.51 -1.24 7.78
CA LEU A 24 -2.60 -0.67 9.12
C LEU A 24 -3.46 -1.52 10.05
N SER A 25 -4.63 -1.99 9.59
CA SER A 25 -5.53 -2.82 10.40
C SER A 25 -4.90 -4.18 10.73
N THR A 26 -4.28 -4.84 9.75
CA THR A 26 -3.57 -6.12 9.97
C THR A 26 -2.41 -5.93 10.93
N ALA A 27 -1.61 -4.87 10.79
CA ALA A 27 -0.52 -4.58 11.72
C ALA A 27 -1.03 -4.34 13.15
N MET A 28 -2.05 -3.50 13.34
CA MET A 28 -2.52 -3.10 14.67
C MET A 28 -3.37 -4.17 15.38
N ASN A 29 -4.07 -5.02 14.63
CA ASN A 29 -4.95 -6.01 15.21
C ASN A 29 -4.32 -7.40 15.12
N HIS A 30 -4.22 -7.96 13.91
CA HIS A 30 -3.73 -9.34 13.72
C HIS A 30 -2.28 -9.53 14.20
N CYS A 31 -1.35 -8.68 13.75
CA CYS A 31 0.07 -8.87 14.06
C CYS A 31 0.38 -8.67 15.54
N LEU A 32 -0.19 -7.63 16.17
CA LEU A 32 -0.02 -7.40 17.61
C LEU A 32 -0.63 -8.51 18.48
N GLU A 33 -1.77 -9.08 18.07
CA GLU A 33 -2.39 -10.22 18.78
C GLU A 33 -1.58 -11.51 18.63
N MET A 34 -1.08 -11.79 17.41
CA MET A 34 -0.28 -12.99 17.14
C MET A 34 1.10 -12.96 17.82
N GLY A 35 1.73 -11.78 17.89
CA GLY A 35 3.08 -11.65 18.42
C GLY A 35 4.13 -12.43 17.62
N GLY A 36 5.28 -12.72 18.24
CA GLY A 36 6.34 -13.51 17.60
C GLY A 36 6.90 -12.82 16.34
N GLU A 37 7.01 -13.57 15.24
CA GLU A 37 7.52 -13.04 13.96
C GLU A 37 6.65 -11.92 13.37
N HIS A 38 5.34 -11.88 13.70
CA HIS A 38 4.43 -10.82 13.24
C HIS A 38 4.70 -9.45 13.88
N VAL A 39 5.50 -9.38 14.95
CA VAL A 39 5.92 -8.11 15.57
C VAL A 39 7.43 -7.92 15.54
N GLU A 40 8.13 -8.73 14.74
CA GLU A 40 9.55 -8.52 14.49
C GLU A 40 9.75 -7.15 13.83
N LYS A 41 10.80 -6.44 14.25
CA LYS A 41 11.02 -5.04 13.90
C LYS A 41 11.01 -4.82 12.40
N LYS A 42 11.66 -5.67 11.61
CA LYS A 42 11.74 -5.52 10.15
C LYS A 42 10.37 -5.63 9.50
N HIS A 43 9.61 -6.68 9.84
CA HIS A 43 8.26 -6.91 9.31
C HIS A 43 7.32 -5.76 9.69
N PHE A 44 7.25 -5.44 10.98
CA PHE A 44 6.32 -4.42 11.47
C PHE A 44 6.65 -3.03 10.92
N THR A 45 7.94 -2.67 10.80
CA THR A 45 8.36 -1.41 10.17
C THR A 45 7.94 -1.36 8.70
N LEU A 46 8.08 -2.47 7.97
CA LEU A 46 7.68 -2.56 6.57
C LEU A 46 6.17 -2.39 6.39
N MET A 47 5.34 -3.00 7.24
CA MET A 47 3.89 -2.80 7.20
C MET A 47 3.50 -1.35 7.45
N MET A 48 4.13 -0.68 8.43
CA MET A 48 3.87 0.73 8.73
C MET A 48 4.33 1.65 7.59
N ALA A 49 5.49 1.36 6.99
CA ALA A 49 5.96 2.08 5.81
C ALA A 49 5.01 1.89 4.62
N CYS A 50 4.53 0.66 4.39
CA CYS A 50 3.56 0.33 3.36
C CYS A 50 2.25 1.11 3.55
N ALA A 51 1.73 1.15 4.78
CA ALA A 51 0.53 1.91 5.07
C ALA A 51 0.73 3.41 4.73
N GLU A 52 1.83 4.02 5.20
CA GLU A 52 2.05 5.45 5.02
C GLU A 52 2.36 5.84 3.56
N ILE A 53 3.13 5.03 2.82
CA ILE A 53 3.42 5.34 1.41
C ILE A 53 2.18 5.18 0.53
N CYS A 54 1.30 4.21 0.82
CA CYS A 54 0.02 4.06 0.14
C CYS A 54 -0.87 5.29 0.37
N ARG A 55 -1.01 5.74 1.62
CA ARG A 55 -1.74 6.96 1.96
C ARG A 55 -1.15 8.19 1.25
N THR A 56 0.18 8.33 1.27
CA THR A 56 0.90 9.42 0.61
C THR A 56 0.65 9.42 -0.89
N SER A 57 0.71 8.25 -1.54
CA SER A 57 0.51 8.12 -2.99
C SER A 57 -0.93 8.46 -3.38
N ALA A 58 -1.92 7.98 -2.63
CA ALA A 58 -3.32 8.38 -2.80
C ALA A 58 -3.50 9.90 -2.67
N HIS A 59 -2.89 10.51 -1.64
CA HIS A 59 -2.98 11.95 -1.42
C HIS A 59 -2.40 12.74 -2.59
N PHE A 60 -1.22 12.36 -3.09
CA PHE A 60 -0.56 13.07 -4.19
C PHE A 60 -1.35 12.99 -5.50
N MET A 61 -2.01 11.86 -5.77
CA MET A 61 -2.93 11.75 -6.90
C MET A 61 -4.20 12.60 -6.68
N LEU A 62 -4.77 12.61 -5.47
CA LEU A 62 -5.98 13.41 -5.16
C LEU A 62 -5.78 14.91 -5.31
N VAL A 63 -4.58 15.41 -5.02
CA VAL A 63 -4.23 16.84 -5.17
C VAL A 63 -3.62 17.16 -6.54
N ASP A 64 -3.68 16.23 -7.49
CA ASP A 64 -3.17 16.37 -8.86
C ASP A 64 -1.69 16.82 -8.90
N SER A 65 -0.89 16.30 -7.96
CA SER A 65 0.54 16.63 -7.87
C SER A 65 1.33 15.80 -8.88
N PRO A 66 2.17 16.41 -9.76
CA PRO A 66 2.99 15.65 -10.70
C PRO A 66 4.01 14.74 -10.00
N HIS A 67 4.29 14.97 -8.72
CA HIS A 67 5.12 14.10 -7.91
C HIS A 67 4.46 12.75 -7.58
N HIS A 68 3.18 12.54 -7.93
CA HIS A 68 2.52 11.25 -7.81
C HIS A 68 3.32 10.14 -8.50
N LYS A 69 4.05 10.45 -9.57
CA LYS A 69 4.87 9.47 -10.30
C LYS A 69 5.97 8.86 -9.43
N HIS A 70 6.62 9.70 -8.62
CA HIS A 70 7.67 9.26 -7.70
C HIS A 70 7.10 8.49 -6.51
N THR A 71 6.01 9.00 -5.92
CA THR A 71 5.39 8.32 -4.78
C THR A 71 4.76 6.99 -5.18
N CYS A 72 4.15 6.90 -6.36
CA CYS A 72 3.62 5.65 -6.89
C CYS A 72 4.74 4.64 -7.23
N ALA A 73 5.89 5.09 -7.75
CA ALA A 73 7.04 4.22 -7.96
C ALA A 73 7.51 3.58 -6.65
N GLU A 74 7.73 4.39 -5.62
CA GLU A 74 8.13 3.93 -4.28
C GLU A 74 7.05 3.05 -3.63
N CYS A 75 5.78 3.43 -3.76
CA CYS A 75 4.65 2.67 -3.26
C CYS A 75 4.61 1.27 -3.87
N ALA A 76 4.84 1.16 -5.18
CA ALA A 76 4.88 -0.14 -5.85
C ALA A 76 6.01 -1.04 -5.35
N GLU A 77 7.19 -0.47 -5.08
CA GLU A 77 8.32 -1.20 -4.52
C GLU A 77 8.00 -1.69 -3.09
N ILE A 78 7.58 -0.80 -2.19
CA ILE A 78 7.26 -1.13 -0.81
C ILE A 78 6.10 -2.13 -0.72
N CYS A 79 5.05 -1.95 -1.53
CA CYS A 79 3.94 -2.90 -1.57
C CYS A 79 4.38 -4.29 -2.03
N THR A 80 5.30 -4.37 -3.01
CA THR A 80 5.85 -5.66 -3.46
C THR A 80 6.60 -6.35 -2.31
N GLN A 81 7.48 -5.63 -1.61
CA GLN A 81 8.21 -6.16 -0.46
C GLN A 81 7.27 -6.57 0.69
N CYS A 82 6.26 -5.74 0.99
CA CYS A 82 5.27 -6.02 2.02
C CYS A 82 4.46 -7.28 1.70
N ALA A 83 4.03 -7.44 0.45
CA ALA A 83 3.32 -8.64 0.02
C ALA A 83 4.16 -9.92 0.19
N GLU A 84 5.44 -9.88 -0.20
CA GLU A 84 6.35 -11.02 -0.08
C GLU A 84 6.61 -11.40 1.38
N ASP A 85 6.81 -10.41 2.25
CA ASP A 85 7.05 -10.66 3.67
C ASP A 85 5.79 -11.14 4.41
N CYS A 86 4.61 -10.61 4.07
CA CYS A 86 3.34 -11.10 4.58
C CYS A 86 3.03 -12.54 4.13
N GLU A 87 3.31 -12.87 2.87
CA GLU A 87 3.13 -14.23 2.33
C GLU A 87 4.03 -15.25 3.03
N ARG A 88 5.27 -14.85 3.36
CA ARG A 88 6.23 -15.68 4.10
C ARG A 88 5.73 -16.06 5.49
N LEU A 89 5.07 -15.13 6.19
CA LEU A 89 4.56 -15.36 7.55
C LEU A 89 3.21 -16.11 7.57
N GLY A 90 2.41 -16.00 6.50
CA GLY A 90 1.11 -16.67 6.37
C GLY A 90 -0.01 -16.02 7.19
N ASN A 91 -1.25 -16.49 7.01
CA ASN A 91 -2.47 -15.95 7.65
C ASN A 91 -2.70 -14.44 7.41
N MET A 92 -2.17 -13.90 6.31
CA MET A 92 -2.26 -12.50 5.93
C MET A 92 -2.67 -12.32 4.46
N GLU A 93 -3.47 -13.25 3.94
CA GLU A 93 -3.86 -13.34 2.52
C GLU A 93 -4.53 -12.06 2.01
N GLU A 94 -5.34 -11.40 2.85
CA GLU A 94 -5.97 -10.12 2.51
C GLU A 94 -4.93 -9.01 2.33
N CYS A 95 -3.92 -8.95 3.21
CA CYS A 95 -2.82 -7.98 3.10
C CYS A 95 -1.97 -8.24 1.86
N VAL A 96 -1.63 -9.51 1.59
CA VAL A 96 -0.91 -9.92 0.37
C VAL A 96 -1.67 -9.49 -0.88
N ALA A 97 -2.97 -9.78 -0.96
CA ALA A 97 -3.80 -9.39 -2.09
C ALA A 97 -3.91 -7.87 -2.23
N ALA A 98 -4.04 -7.14 -1.12
CA ALA A 98 -4.10 -5.69 -1.11
C ALA A 98 -2.81 -5.04 -1.65
N CYS A 99 -1.68 -5.48 -1.13
CA CYS A 99 -0.37 -5.00 -1.55
C CYS A 99 -0.09 -5.32 -3.03
N ARG A 100 -0.42 -6.52 -3.51
CA ARG A 100 -0.19 -6.90 -4.92
C ARG A 100 -1.03 -6.06 -5.90
N SER A 101 -2.32 -5.85 -5.62
CA SER A 101 -3.17 -4.99 -6.45
C SER A 101 -2.70 -3.53 -6.43
N CYS A 102 -2.36 -3.00 -5.25
CA CYS A 102 -1.84 -1.64 -5.12
C CYS A 102 -0.52 -1.47 -5.89
N ALA A 103 0.42 -2.41 -5.75
CA ALA A 103 1.68 -2.36 -6.47
C ALA A 103 1.49 -2.37 -8.00
N GLN A 104 0.58 -3.19 -8.52
CA GLN A 104 0.26 -3.23 -9.94
C GLN A 104 -0.32 -1.90 -10.44
N SER A 105 -1.26 -1.33 -9.69
CA SER A 105 -1.89 -0.05 -10.06
C SER A 105 -0.88 1.10 -9.99
N CYS A 106 -0.08 1.17 -8.92
CA CYS A 106 0.95 2.18 -8.73
C CYS A 106 2.04 2.14 -9.80
N ARG A 107 2.45 0.96 -10.29
CA ARG A 107 3.37 0.84 -11.44
C ARG A 107 2.83 1.54 -12.68
N SER A 108 1.52 1.47 -12.92
CA SER A 108 0.88 2.11 -14.07
C SER A 108 0.86 3.65 -13.94
N MET A 109 0.90 4.19 -12.71
CA MET A 109 0.90 5.63 -12.41
C MET A 109 2.29 6.25 -12.27
N ALA A 110 3.36 5.44 -12.34
CA ALA A 110 4.74 5.85 -12.09
C ALA A 110 5.43 6.51 -13.30
N HIS A 111 4.68 6.94 -14.31
CA HIS A 111 5.19 7.39 -15.61
C HIS A 111 4.67 8.76 -16.03
#